data_AF-A0A231RQT8-F1
#
_entry.id   AF-A0A231RQT8-F1
#
_cell.length_a   1.000
_cell.length_b   1.000
_cell.length_c   1.000
_cell.angle_alpha   90.00
_cell.angle_beta   90.00
_cell.angle_gamma   90.00
#
_symmetry.space_group_name_H-M   'P 1'
#
loop_
_entity.id
_entity.type
_entity.pdbx_description
1 polymer ?
#
loop_
_entity_poly.entity_id
_entity_poly.type
_entity_poly.pdbx_seq_one_letter_code
_entity_poly.pdbx_strand_id
1 'polypeptide(L)'
;MYLVTAEEMRRIDRYAIDTIGIPAMSLMENAGRTVADEVEKLQASAVRTTQAHAAIHGGRQPRWLILAGKGNNGGDGLVCARHLADRGCEVRIVYAVPRESLTGEAALQRDIASRIGLAQEEYSPGSIDWERRDGVG
;
A
#
# COMPACT_ATOMS: atom_id res chain seq x y z
N MET A 1 -10.52 -14.31 15.66
CA MET A 1 -10.60 -13.09 14.83
C MET A 1 -11.93 -12.43 15.14
N TYR A 2 -11.93 -11.23 15.72
CA TYR A 2 -13.15 -10.44 15.88
C TYR A 2 -13.40 -9.72 14.55
N LEU A 3 -14.56 -9.96 13.94
CA LEU A 3 -14.95 -9.26 12.72
C LEU A 3 -15.64 -7.96 13.15
N VAL A 4 -14.98 -6.83 12.95
CA VAL A 4 -15.52 -5.50 13.27
C VAL A 4 -16.05 -4.84 11.99
N THR A 5 -17.13 -4.08 12.14
CA THR A 5 -17.66 -3.21 11.08
C THR A 5 -16.73 -2.02 10.84
N ALA A 6 -16.87 -1.37 9.68
CA ALA A 6 -16.10 -0.15 9.38
C ALA A 6 -16.35 0.98 10.41
N GLU A 7 -17.55 1.04 10.98
CA GLU A 7 -17.88 2.00 12.02
C GLU A 7 -17.18 1.68 13.34
N GLU A 8 -17.17 0.40 13.73
CA GLU A 8 -16.45 -0.06 14.92
C GLU A 8 -14.95 0.14 14.78
N MET A 9 -14.36 -0.14 13.61
CA MET A 9 -12.95 0.12 13.32
C MET A 9 -12.62 1.60 13.53
N ARG A 10 -13.43 2.51 12.98
CA ARG A 10 -13.26 3.96 13.17
C ARG A 10 -13.41 4.38 14.64
N ARG A 11 -14.28 3.72 15.42
CA ARG A 11 -14.42 3.99 16.86
C ARG A 11 -13.18 3.57 17.62
N ILE A 12 -12.60 2.42 17.27
CA ILE A 12 -11.36 1.92 17.86
C ILE A 12 -10.21 2.89 17.56
N ASP A 13 -10.07 3.32 16.31
CA ASP A 13 -9.04 4.29 15.92
C ASP A 13 -9.19 5.61 16.66
N ARG A 14 -10.41 6.16 16.74
CA ARG A 14 -10.68 7.38 17.52
C ARG A 14 -10.35 7.22 19.00
N TYR A 15 -10.68 6.08 19.60
CA TYR A 15 -10.33 5.83 20.99
C TYR A 15 -8.81 5.81 21.19
N ALA A 16 -8.07 5.14 20.30
CA ALA A 16 -6.62 5.11 20.34
C ALA A 16 -6.00 6.51 20.19
N ILE A 17 -6.55 7.33 19.29
CA ILE A 17 -6.07 8.69 19.04
C ILE A 17 -6.45 9.63 20.19
N ASP A 18 -7.73 9.75 20.48
CA ASP A 18 -8.27 10.81 21.35
C ASP A 18 -8.13 10.47 22.84
N THR A 19 -8.15 9.18 23.20
CA THR A 19 -8.11 8.75 24.61
C THR A 19 -6.73 8.26 25.02
N ILE A 20 -6.12 7.37 24.23
CA ILE A 20 -4.79 6.82 24.55
C ILE A 20 -3.68 7.80 24.14
N GLY A 21 -3.93 8.67 23.15
CA GLY A 21 -2.94 9.63 22.65
C GLY A 21 -1.99 9.05 21.61
N ILE A 22 -2.34 7.92 20.98
CA ILE A 22 -1.53 7.33 19.90
C ILE A 22 -1.73 8.17 18.63
N PRO A 23 -0.68 8.73 18.02
CA PRO A 23 -0.83 9.54 16.83
C PRO A 23 -1.49 8.76 15.67
N ALA A 24 -2.44 9.39 14.98
CA ALA A 24 -3.11 8.80 13.81
C ALA A 24 -2.11 8.32 12.75
N MET A 25 -1.03 9.09 12.55
CA MET A 25 0.07 8.72 11.66
C MET A 25 0.75 7.41 12.06
N SER A 26 0.91 7.13 13.35
CA SER A 26 1.48 5.87 13.83
C SER A 26 0.56 4.69 13.56
N LEU A 27 -0.77 4.89 13.65
CA LEU A 27 -1.74 3.86 13.29
C LEU A 27 -1.66 3.52 11.80
N MET A 28 -1.65 4.55 10.94
CA MET A 28 -1.50 4.39 9.48
C MET A 28 -0.16 3.72 9.10
N GLU A 29 0.95 4.15 9.71
CA GLU A 29 2.26 3.55 9.48
C GLU A 29 2.27 2.05 9.83
N ASN A 30 1.64 1.68 10.94
CA ASN A 30 1.53 0.29 11.36
C ASN A 30 0.61 -0.53 10.44
N ALA A 31 -0.54 0.03 10.04
CA ALA A 31 -1.48 -0.62 9.13
C ALA A 31 -0.82 -0.92 7.78
N GLY A 32 -0.25 0.10 7.12
CA GLY A 32 0.40 -0.08 5.83
C GLY A 32 1.62 -1.00 5.87
N ARG A 33 2.43 -0.93 6.93
CA ARG A 33 3.56 -1.86 7.13
C ARG A 33 3.07 -3.31 7.25
N THR A 34 1.98 -3.53 7.99
CA THR A 34 1.40 -4.87 8.13
C THR A 34 0.92 -5.41 6.79
N VAL A 35 0.32 -4.56 5.94
CA VAL A 35 -0.05 -4.96 4.58
C VAL A 35 1.19 -5.35 3.77
N ALA A 36 2.27 -4.57 3.81
CA ALA A 36 3.52 -4.91 3.12
C ALA A 36 4.11 -6.25 3.62
N ASP A 37 4.06 -6.51 4.92
CA ASP A 37 4.50 -7.78 5.53
C ASP A 37 3.68 -8.98 5.02
N GLU A 38 2.36 -8.85 4.92
CA GLU A 38 1.50 -9.92 4.41
C GLU A 38 1.70 -10.14 2.90
N VAL A 39 1.86 -9.05 2.13
CA VAL A 39 2.18 -9.10 0.71
C VAL A 39 3.49 -9.90 0.47
N GLU A 40 4.54 -9.62 1.24
CA GLU A 40 5.81 -10.34 1.15
C GLU A 40 5.67 -11.83 1.52
N LYS A 41 4.87 -12.16 2.54
CA LYS A 41 4.58 -13.55 2.90
C LYS A 41 3.83 -14.28 1.79
N LEU A 42 2.86 -13.63 1.16
CA LEU A 42 2.11 -14.19 0.03
C LEU A 42 3.06 -14.49 -1.13
N GLN A 43 3.99 -13.59 -1.44
CA GLN A 43 5.04 -13.85 -2.44
C GLN A 43 5.91 -15.04 -2.05
N ALA A 44 6.45 -15.04 -0.83
CA ALA A 44 7.34 -16.10 -0.37
C ALA A 44 6.65 -17.47 -0.38
N SER A 45 5.36 -17.54 -0.08
CA SER A 45 4.59 -18.79 -0.13
C SER A 45 4.32 -19.25 -1.56
N ALA A 46 4.02 -18.32 -2.47
CA ALA A 46 3.89 -18.61 -3.91
C ALA A 46 5.23 -19.01 -4.58
N VAL A 47 6.37 -18.57 -4.03
CA VAL A 47 7.72 -18.98 -4.46
C VAL A 47 8.09 -20.37 -3.95
N ARG A 48 7.73 -20.72 -2.71
CA ARG A 48 8.12 -22.01 -2.10
C ARG A 48 7.43 -23.22 -2.69
N THR A 49 6.26 -23.06 -3.31
CA THR A 49 5.55 -24.16 -3.99
C THR A 49 6.04 -24.40 -5.41
N THR A 50 6.82 -23.51 -6.00
CA THR A 50 7.35 -23.72 -7.35
C THR A 50 8.74 -23.08 -7.55
N GLN A 51 9.68 -23.89 -8.03
CA GLN A 51 10.83 -23.45 -8.83
C GLN A 51 10.42 -22.53 -10.01
N ALA A 52 9.11 -22.44 -10.28
CA ALA A 52 8.47 -21.62 -11.28
C ALA A 52 8.41 -20.12 -10.94
N HIS A 53 8.46 -19.64 -9.70
CA HIS A 53 8.32 -18.18 -9.47
C HIS A 53 9.50 -17.38 -10.08
N ALA A 54 10.72 -17.92 -9.99
CA ALA A 54 11.88 -17.38 -10.70
C ALA A 54 11.79 -17.56 -12.23
N ALA A 55 11.12 -18.63 -12.70
CA ALA A 55 10.92 -18.91 -14.13
C ALA A 55 9.77 -18.10 -14.76
N ILE A 56 8.72 -17.78 -13.99
CA ILE A 56 7.53 -17.01 -14.38
C ILE A 56 7.90 -15.53 -14.52
N HIS A 57 8.70 -15.00 -13.59
CA HIS A 57 9.18 -13.61 -13.66
C HIS A 57 10.57 -13.48 -14.32
N GLY A 58 11.15 -14.58 -14.82
CA GLY A 58 12.45 -14.58 -15.51
C GLY A 58 13.60 -13.97 -14.69
N GLY A 59 13.59 -14.15 -13.37
CA GLY A 59 14.54 -13.55 -12.44
C GLY A 59 14.37 -12.04 -12.19
N ARG A 60 13.25 -11.45 -12.61
CA ARG A 60 12.96 -10.01 -12.39
C ARG A 60 12.37 -9.77 -11.00
N GLN A 61 12.59 -8.56 -10.49
CA GLN A 61 11.96 -8.09 -9.25
C GLN A 61 10.43 -8.05 -9.38
N PRO A 62 9.68 -8.37 -8.31
CA PRO A 62 8.23 -8.28 -8.36
C PRO A 62 7.75 -6.85 -8.58
N ARG A 63 6.71 -6.71 -9.39
CA ARG A 63 6.12 -5.45 -9.83
C ARG A 63 4.74 -5.26 -9.22
N TRP A 64 4.69 -4.49 -8.15
CA TRP A 64 3.46 -4.16 -7.42
C TRP A 64 2.80 -2.90 -7.97
N LEU A 65 1.50 -2.97 -8.17
CA LEU A 65 0.65 -1.81 -8.37
C LEU A 65 -0.12 -1.54 -7.08
N ILE A 66 -0.06 -0.33 -6.54
CA ILE A 66 -0.80 0.05 -5.33
C ILE A 66 -1.87 1.07 -5.72
N LEU A 67 -3.13 0.77 -5.43
CA LEU A 67 -4.25 1.66 -5.75
C LEU A 67 -4.62 2.54 -4.54
N ALA A 68 -4.24 3.81 -4.59
CA ALA A 68 -4.50 4.77 -3.52
C ALA A 68 -5.80 5.56 -3.75
N GLY A 69 -6.79 5.38 -2.87
CA GLY A 69 -8.00 6.19 -2.82
C GLY A 69 -7.86 7.47 -1.99
N LYS A 70 -8.97 8.20 -1.80
CA LYS A 70 -8.99 9.50 -1.08
C LYS A 70 -8.83 9.42 0.44
N GLY A 71 -9.15 8.26 1.05
CA GLY A 71 -9.27 8.11 2.50
C GLY A 71 -8.05 7.49 3.19
N ASN A 72 -8.23 7.09 4.45
CA ASN A 72 -7.18 6.46 5.28
C ASN A 72 -6.54 5.25 4.60
N ASN A 73 -7.34 4.38 3.98
CA ASN A 73 -6.85 3.23 3.23
C ASN A 73 -5.91 3.62 2.09
N GLY A 74 -6.13 4.79 1.47
CA GLY A 74 -5.20 5.33 0.47
C GLY A 74 -3.85 5.67 1.11
N GLY A 75 -3.86 6.28 2.30
CA GLY A 75 -2.66 6.51 3.09
C GLY A 75 -1.95 5.21 3.51
N ASP A 76 -2.70 4.21 3.97
CA ASP A 76 -2.16 2.87 4.31
C ASP A 76 -1.50 2.22 3.09
N GLY A 77 -2.11 2.35 1.91
CA GLY A 77 -1.54 1.89 0.64
C GLY A 77 -0.22 2.60 0.31
N LEU A 78 -0.14 3.92 0.51
CA LEU A 78 1.10 4.68 0.28
C LEU A 78 2.22 4.27 1.26
N VAL A 79 1.88 3.98 2.51
CA VAL A 79 2.83 3.38 3.46
C VAL A 79 3.27 2.01 2.97
N CYS A 80 2.34 1.13 2.60
CA CYS A 80 2.64 -0.19 2.04
C CYS A 80 3.59 -0.09 0.84
N ALA A 81 3.32 0.83 -0.09
CA ALA A 81 4.14 1.09 -1.25
C ALA A 81 5.58 1.43 -0.89
N ARG A 82 5.78 2.31 0.11
CA ARG A 82 7.11 2.68 0.59
C ARG A 82 7.83 1.50 1.24
N HIS A 83 7.16 0.74 2.10
CA HIS A 83 7.77 -0.45 2.74
C HIS A 83 8.15 -1.53 1.73
N LEU A 84 7.34 -1.76 0.69
CA LEU A 84 7.68 -2.70 -0.39
C LEU A 84 8.87 -2.19 -1.22
N ALA A 85 8.93 -0.89 -1.52
CA ALA A 85 10.05 -0.28 -2.23
C ALA A 85 11.35 -0.34 -1.41
N ASP A 86 11.30 -0.08 -0.10
CA ASP A 86 12.44 -0.20 0.82
C ASP A 86 12.99 -1.64 0.89
N ARG A 87 12.15 -2.65 0.56
CA ARG A 87 12.52 -4.07 0.46
C ARG A 87 13.00 -4.47 -0.94
N GLY A 88 13.15 -3.51 -1.86
CA GLY A 88 13.68 -3.75 -3.21
C GLY A 88 12.65 -4.20 -4.24
N CYS A 89 11.35 -4.18 -3.91
CA CYS A 89 10.30 -4.44 -4.90
C CYS A 89 10.13 -3.25 -5.86
N GLU A 90 9.79 -3.53 -7.12
CA GLU A 90 9.37 -2.47 -8.05
C GLU A 90 7.92 -2.11 -7.73
N VAL A 91 7.67 -0.89 -7.28
CA VAL A 91 6.34 -0.44 -6.89
C VAL A 91 5.90 0.73 -7.75
N ARG A 92 4.65 0.71 -8.20
CA ARG A 92 3.97 1.86 -8.80
C ARG A 92 2.69 2.17 -8.05
N ILE A 93 2.53 3.44 -7.69
CA ILE A 93 1.32 3.96 -7.07
C ILE A 93 0.41 4.51 -8.15
N VAL A 94 -0.85 4.14 -8.10
CA VAL A 94 -1.93 4.70 -8.91
C VAL A 94 -2.93 5.37 -7.99
N TYR A 95 -3.18 6.65 -8.20
CA TYR A 95 -4.23 7.36 -7.48
C TYR A 95 -5.58 7.20 -8.18
N ALA A 96 -6.58 6.68 -7.47
CA ALA A 96 -7.96 6.57 -7.97
C ALA A 96 -8.72 7.91 -7.98
N VAL A 97 -8.10 8.94 -7.42
CA VAL A 97 -8.59 10.32 -7.33
C VAL A 97 -7.42 11.27 -7.64
N PRO A 98 -7.67 12.56 -7.96
CA PRO A 98 -6.57 13.52 -8.09
C PRO A 98 -5.69 13.51 -6.84
N ARG A 99 -4.38 13.39 -7.01
CA ARG A 99 -3.45 13.17 -5.87
C ARG A 99 -3.47 14.37 -4.92
N GLU A 100 -3.73 15.57 -5.43
CA GLU A 100 -3.85 16.80 -4.64
C GLU A 100 -5.10 16.80 -3.75
N SER A 101 -6.08 15.94 -4.01
CA SER A 101 -7.29 15.81 -3.19
C SER A 101 -7.09 15.04 -1.89
N LEU A 102 -5.93 14.39 -1.71
CA LEU A 102 -5.56 13.75 -0.46
C LEU A 102 -5.26 14.81 0.60
N THR A 103 -5.72 14.55 1.82
CA THR A 103 -5.59 15.43 3.00
C THR A 103 -5.03 14.67 4.20
N GLY A 104 -4.61 15.39 5.24
CA GLY A 104 -4.16 14.79 6.50
C GLY A 104 -2.96 13.85 6.31
N GLU A 105 -3.01 12.71 6.98
CA GLU A 105 -1.94 11.71 6.98
C GLU A 105 -1.69 11.14 5.57
N ALA A 106 -2.74 10.92 4.79
CA ALA A 106 -2.63 10.40 3.42
C ALA A 106 -1.89 11.39 2.50
N ALA A 107 -2.12 12.70 2.67
CA ALA A 107 -1.36 13.73 1.96
C ALA A 107 0.12 13.70 2.34
N LEU A 108 0.43 13.53 3.63
CA LEU A 108 1.82 13.44 4.07
C LEU A 108 2.51 12.22 3.47
N GLN A 109 1.86 11.06 3.45
CA GLN A 109 2.41 9.84 2.85
C GLN A 109 2.62 9.98 1.33
N ARG A 110 1.72 10.67 0.62
CA ARG A 110 1.91 11.03 -0.80
C ARG A 110 3.17 11.88 -0.97
N ASP A 111 3.35 12.88 -0.11
CA ASP A 111 4.51 13.78 -0.20
C ASP A 111 5.82 13.03 0.13
N ILE A 112 5.80 12.11 1.10
CA ILE A 112 6.95 11.22 1.39
C ILE A 112 7.26 10.35 0.19
N ALA A 113 6.26 9.66 -0.38
CA ALA A 113 6.43 8.81 -1.56
C ALA A 113 7.03 9.59 -2.75
N SER A 114 6.62 10.84 -2.93
CA SER A 114 7.19 11.76 -3.93
C SER A 114 8.64 12.12 -3.63
N ARG A 115 8.99 12.45 -2.38
CA ARG A 115 10.36 12.84 -2.00
C ARG A 115 11.37 11.71 -2.12
N ILE A 116 10.94 10.45 -1.93
CA ILE A 116 11.80 9.28 -2.12
C ILE A 116 11.79 8.75 -3.56
N GLY A 117 11.05 9.40 -4.47
CA GLY A 117 11.07 9.10 -5.89
C GLY A 117 10.26 7.87 -6.32
N LEU A 118 9.21 7.49 -5.59
CA LEU A 118 8.33 6.39 -6.04
C LEU A 118 7.56 6.77 -7.30
N ALA A 119 7.46 5.81 -8.23
CA ALA A 119 6.67 5.96 -9.45
C ALA A 119 5.18 6.11 -9.11
N GLN A 120 4.58 7.20 -9.59
CA GLN A 120 3.24 7.64 -9.23
C GLN A 120 2.49 8.13 -10.47
N GLU A 121 1.24 7.71 -10.63
CA GLU A 121 0.36 8.17 -11.71
C GLU A 121 -1.08 8.32 -11.21
N GLU A 122 -1.86 9.18 -11.85
CA GLU A 122 -3.31 9.26 -11.61
C GLU A 122 -4.02 8.33 -12.58
N TYR A 123 -5.05 7.64 -12.09
CA TYR A 123 -5.82 6.73 -12.92
C TYR A 123 -6.52 7.50 -14.05
N SER A 124 -6.28 7.02 -15.27
CA SER A 124 -7.11 7.35 -16.42
C SER A 124 -7.50 6.06 -17.17
N PRO A 125 -8.70 5.98 -17.78
CA PRO A 125 -9.11 4.79 -18.52
C PRO A 125 -8.07 4.38 -19.56
N GLY A 126 -7.59 3.12 -19.48
CA GLY A 126 -6.59 2.57 -20.39
C GLY A 126 -5.13 2.93 -20.10
N SER A 127 -4.83 3.68 -19.03
CA SER A 127 -3.45 4.07 -18.68
C SER A 127 -2.62 2.97 -18.03
N ILE A 128 -3.27 1.92 -17.52
CA ILE A 128 -2.60 0.87 -16.74
C ILE A 128 -2.52 -0.41 -17.58
N ASP A 129 -1.29 -0.84 -17.84
CA ASP A 129 -0.99 -2.16 -18.38
C ASP A 129 -1.01 -3.19 -17.22
N TRP A 130 -2.17 -3.84 -17.06
CA TRP A 130 -2.42 -4.82 -16.01
C TRP A 130 -1.63 -6.13 -16.21
N GLU A 131 -1.29 -6.48 -17.45
CA GLU A 131 -0.58 -7.73 -17.78
C GLU A 131 0.89 -7.71 -17.36
N ARG A 132 1.44 -6.52 -17.09
CA ARG A 132 2.82 -6.35 -16.60
C ARG A 132 2.94 -6.26 -15.08
N ARG A 133 1.88 -6.53 -14.33
CA ARG A 133 1.85 -6.39 -12.87
C ARG A 133 1.67 -7.75 -12.22
N ASP A 134 2.43 -7.98 -11.16
CA ASP A 134 2.41 -9.25 -10.43
C ASP A 134 1.34 -9.24 -9.31
N GLY A 135 0.79 -8.07 -8.99
CA GLY A 135 -0.36 -7.93 -8.11
C GLY A 135 -0.85 -6.48 -7.92
N VAL A 136 -2.05 -6.35 -7.36
CA VAL A 136 -2.69 -5.09 -6.96
C VAL A 136 -2.88 -5.12 -5.45
N GLY A 137 -2.28 -4.15 -4.75
CA GLY A 137 -2.44 -3.92 -3.32
C GLY A 137 -3.35 -2.75 -3.02
#